data_AF-A0AAV5CLU4-F1
#
_entry.id   AF-A0AAV5CLU4-F1
#
_cell.length_a   1.000
_cell.length_b   1.000
_cell.length_c   1.000
_cell.angle_alpha   90.00
_cell.angle_beta   90.00
_cell.angle_gamma   90.00
#
_symmetry.space_group_name_H-M   'P 1'
#
loop_
_entity.id
_entity.type
_entity.pdbx_description
1 polymer ?
#
loop_
_entity_poly.entity_id
_entity_poly.type
_entity_poly.pdbx_seq_one_letter_code
_entity_poly.pdbx_strand_id
1 'polypeptide(L)'
;MSRFLYDIKPEFVDSEFICVAVRKRGYIHNLPVQNRSLLDLLPPKIVFEAFPHVKKWWPSWDSREKLNCLLTFMASAMTLEHIGLALANS
;
A
#
# COMPACT_ATOMS: atom_id res chain seq x y z
N MET A 1 14.68 -4.26 19.45
CA MET A 1 13.84 -3.09 19.77
C MET A 1 13.08 -3.28 21.09
N SER A 2 12.19 -4.29 21.21
CA SER A 2 11.37 -4.57 22.42
C SER A 2 12.11 -4.48 23.76
N ARG A 3 13.30 -5.09 23.89
CA ARG A 3 14.09 -5.05 25.16
C ARG A 3 14.43 -3.64 25.64
N PHE A 4 14.60 -2.68 24.72
CA PHE A 4 14.87 -1.28 25.07
C PHE A 4 13.59 -0.48 25.31
N LEU A 5 12.43 -1.09 25.08
CA LEU A 5 11.09 -0.50 25.18
C LEU A 5 10.21 -1.34 26.13
N TYR A 6 10.77 -1.67 27.30
CA TYR A 6 10.06 -2.33 28.41
C TYR A 6 9.44 -3.69 28.05
N ASP A 7 10.06 -4.42 27.12
CA ASP A 7 9.56 -5.70 26.61
C ASP A 7 8.12 -5.65 26.04
N ILE A 8 7.67 -4.44 25.65
CA ILE A 8 6.38 -4.24 25.00
C ILE A 8 6.41 -4.90 23.62
N LYS A 9 5.50 -5.85 23.40
CA LYS A 9 5.35 -6.53 22.11
C LYS A 9 4.85 -5.53 21.04
N PRO A 10 5.40 -5.57 19.82
CA PRO A 10 4.92 -4.74 18.73
C PRO A 10 3.51 -5.15 18.29
N GLU A 11 2.68 -4.15 17.99
CA GLU A 11 1.43 -4.30 17.27
C GLU A 11 1.73 -4.32 15.76
N PHE A 12 1.54 -5.46 15.10
CA PHE A 12 1.75 -5.59 13.66
C PHE A 12 0.45 -5.28 12.92
N VAL A 13 0.51 -4.33 11.98
CA VAL A 13 -0.63 -3.96 11.14
C VAL A 13 -0.17 -3.72 9.71
N ASP A 14 -1.06 -4.02 8.76
CA ASP A 14 -0.88 -3.67 7.35
C ASP A 14 -1.79 -2.49 6.99
N SER A 15 -1.24 -1.52 6.25
CA SER A 15 -2.01 -0.37 5.78
C SER A 15 -3.06 -0.74 4.71
N GLU A 16 -3.04 -1.96 4.18
CA GLU A 16 -4.04 -2.45 3.22
C GLU A 16 -5.49 -2.36 3.74
N PHE A 17 -5.70 -2.43 5.06
CA PHE A 17 -7.04 -2.35 5.67
C PHE A 17 -7.59 -0.92 5.73
N ILE A 18 -6.71 0.07 5.58
CA ILE A 18 -7.04 1.50 5.73
C ILE A 18 -6.80 2.30 4.44
N CYS A 19 -6.01 1.83 3.48
CA CYS A 19 -5.81 2.52 2.20
C CYS A 19 -5.47 1.57 1.04
N VAL A 20 -5.25 2.14 -0.15
CA VAL A 20 -4.92 1.42 -1.39
C VAL A 20 -3.51 0.81 -1.43
N ALA A 21 -2.58 1.27 -0.59
CA ALA A 21 -1.19 0.83 -0.61
C ALA A 21 -0.86 -0.07 0.59
N VAL A 22 -0.29 -1.24 0.32
CA VAL A 22 0.15 -2.22 1.32
C VAL A 22 1.38 -1.69 2.05
N ARG A 23 1.39 -1.71 3.39
CA ARG A 23 2.56 -1.29 4.19
C ARG A 23 2.54 -1.95 5.56
N LYS A 24 3.23 -3.10 5.65
CA LYS A 24 3.41 -3.88 6.88
C LYS A 24 4.34 -3.16 7.85
N ARG A 25 3.90 -2.86 9.07
CA ARG A 25 4.70 -2.21 10.11
C ARG A 25 4.38 -2.79 11.48
N GLY A 26 5.39 -2.77 12.36
CA GLY A 26 5.25 -3.06 13.78
C GLY A 26 5.37 -1.78 14.59
N TYR A 27 4.37 -1.46 15.39
CA TYR A 27 4.31 -0.27 16.24
C TYR A 27 4.48 -0.70 17.71
N ILE A 28 5.47 -0.13 18.40
CA ILE A 28 5.65 -0.36 19.84
C ILE A 28 5.17 0.89 20.56
N HIS A 29 4.19 0.74 21.45
CA HIS A 29 3.61 1.84 22.21
C HIS A 29 2.98 1.34 23.53
N ASN A 30 2.79 2.25 24.48
CA ASN A 30 2.05 2.02 25.72
C ASN A 30 0.64 2.66 25.68
N LEU A 31 0.15 3.02 24.50
CA LEU A 31 -1.18 3.60 24.30
C LEU A 31 -2.29 2.57 24.55
N PRO A 32 -3.45 3.00 25.08
CA PRO A 32 -4.61 2.11 25.23
C PRO A 32 -5.11 1.61 23.87
N VAL A 33 -5.60 0.38 23.86
CA VAL A 33 -6.13 -0.28 22.65
C VAL A 33 -7.66 -0.26 22.59
N GLN A 34 -8.30 -0.05 23.73
CA GLN A 34 -9.75 0.06 23.86
C GLN A 34 -10.24 1.41 23.34
N ASN A 35 -11.48 1.46 22.84
CA ASN A 35 -12.14 2.67 22.34
C ASN A 35 -11.38 3.39 21.20
N ARG A 36 -10.58 2.66 20.43
CA ARG A 36 -10.05 3.17 19.16
C ARG A 36 -11.18 3.28 18.15
N SER A 37 -11.25 4.40 17.45
CA SER A 37 -12.15 4.61 16.31
C SER A 37 -11.33 4.81 15.03
N LEU A 38 -11.96 4.55 13.89
CA LEU A 38 -11.41 4.98 12.61
C LEU A 38 -11.55 6.50 12.48
N LEU A 39 -10.80 7.06 11.53
CA LEU A 39 -11.02 8.44 11.08
C LEU A 39 -12.38 8.56 10.39
N ASP A 40 -13.03 9.72 10.53
CA ASP A 40 -14.37 9.98 9.96
C ASP A 40 -14.40 9.82 8.43
N LEU A 41 -13.28 10.10 7.77
CA LEU A 41 -13.11 9.91 6.33
C LEU A 41 -12.16 8.73 6.09
N LEU A 42 -12.72 7.65 5.53
CA LEU A 42 -11.92 6.49 5.14
C LEU A 42 -11.24 6.75 3.79
N PRO A 43 -9.93 6.50 3.68
CA PRO A 43 -9.24 6.59 2.39
C PRO A 43 -9.76 5.54 1.41
N PRO A 44 -9.63 5.79 0.10
CA PRO A 44 -9.93 4.79 -0.92
C PRO A 44 -9.06 3.55 -0.69
N LYS A 45 -9.67 2.38 -0.84
CA LYS A 45 -9.02 1.10 -0.57
C LYS A 45 -8.65 0.37 -1.85
N ILE A 46 -9.16 0.73 -3.01
CA ILE A 46 -8.74 0.12 -4.28
C ILE A 46 -8.17 1.15 -5.26
N VAL A 47 -7.31 0.69 -6.17
CA VAL A 47 -6.63 1.54 -7.17
C VAL A 47 -7.63 2.37 -7.97
N PHE A 48 -8.78 1.79 -8.34
CA PHE A 48 -9.79 2.49 -9.14
C PHE A 48 -10.63 3.50 -8.36
N GLU A 49 -10.69 3.42 -7.03
CA GLU A 49 -11.28 4.47 -6.19
C GLU A 49 -10.31 5.63 -6.03
N ALA A 50 -9.03 5.33 -5.80
CA ALA A 50 -7.98 6.33 -5.61
C ALA A 50 -7.63 7.06 -6.93
N PHE A 51 -7.64 6.33 -8.05
CA PHE A 51 -7.26 6.82 -9.37
C PHE A 51 -8.27 6.41 -10.46
N PRO A 52 -9.51 6.95 -10.46
CA PRO A 52 -10.56 6.49 -11.38
C PRO A 52 -10.19 6.54 -12.86
N HIS A 53 -9.34 7.48 -13.25
CA HIS A 53 -8.89 7.69 -14.63
C HIS A 53 -7.97 6.57 -15.16
N VAL A 54 -7.33 5.77 -14.29
CA VAL A 54 -6.46 4.67 -14.74
C VAL A 54 -7.27 3.47 -15.23
N LYS A 55 -8.53 3.35 -14.79
CA LYS A 55 -9.40 2.20 -15.12
C LYS A 55 -9.55 1.99 -16.63
N LYS A 56 -9.61 3.06 -17.43
CA LYS A 56 -9.72 2.97 -18.89
C LYS A 56 -8.49 2.39 -19.59
N TRP A 57 -7.32 2.45 -18.94
CA TRP A 57 -6.05 1.96 -19.49
C TRP A 57 -5.55 0.71 -18.77
N TRP A 58 -6.31 0.22 -17.80
CA TRP A 58 -5.92 -0.94 -17.01
C TRP A 58 -6.13 -2.21 -17.84
N PRO A 59 -5.10 -3.02 -18.08
CA PRO A 59 -5.25 -4.24 -18.85
C PRO A 59 -6.13 -5.24 -18.09
N SER A 60 -7.00 -5.95 -18.80
CA SER A 60 -7.92 -6.93 -18.20
C SER A 60 -7.22 -8.12 -17.54
N TRP A 61 -5.97 -8.40 -17.92
CA TRP A 61 -5.15 -9.46 -17.33
C TRP A 61 -4.46 -9.05 -16.02
N ASP A 62 -4.44 -7.76 -15.68
CA ASP A 62 -3.81 -7.28 -14.45
C ASP A 62 -4.84 -7.20 -13.31
N SER A 63 -4.79 -8.18 -12.43
CA SER A 63 -5.72 -8.33 -11.31
C SER A 63 -5.36 -7.48 -10.07
N ARG A 64 -4.38 -6.58 -10.16
CA ARG A 64 -3.96 -5.79 -8.98
C ARG A 64 -5.01 -4.72 -8.66
N GLU A 65 -5.57 -4.81 -7.45
CA GLU A 65 -6.47 -3.79 -6.90
C GLU A 65 -5.80 -2.91 -5.84
N LYS A 66 -4.61 -3.31 -5.39
CA LYS A 66 -3.80 -2.65 -4.37
C LYS A 66 -2.41 -2.33 -4.92
N LEU A 67 -1.81 -1.27 -4.41
CA LEU A 67 -0.40 -0.97 -4.63
C LEU A 67 0.46 -1.67 -3.59
N ASN A 68 1.70 -1.99 -3.95
CA ASN A 68 2.71 -2.44 -3.01
C ASN A 68 3.14 -1.31 -2.06
N CYS A 69 4.08 -1.61 -1.15
CA CYS A 69 4.68 -0.60 -0.28
C CYS A 69 5.28 0.54 -1.11
N LEU A 70 4.85 1.75 -0.79
CA LEU A 70 5.39 2.97 -1.38
C LEU A 70 6.89 3.03 -1.09
N LEU A 71 7.67 3.23 -2.14
CA LEU A 71 9.11 3.33 -2.10
C LEU A 71 9.53 4.79 -2.18
N THR A 72 10.79 5.06 -1.85
CA THR A 72 11.39 6.40 -1.91
C THR A 72 11.94 6.76 -3.29
N PHE A 73 11.80 5.86 -4.26
CA PHE A 73 12.30 6.01 -5.63
C PHE A 73 11.26 5.52 -6.63
N MET A 74 11.26 6.12 -7.82
CA MET A 74 10.40 5.75 -8.94
C MET A 74 11.23 5.07 -10.02
N ALA A 75 10.64 4.12 -10.73
CA ALA A 75 11.32 3.49 -11.87
C ALA A 75 11.75 4.53 -12.93
N SER A 76 12.85 4.26 -13.63
CA SER A 76 13.31 5.12 -14.71
C SER A 76 12.44 4.97 -15.96
N ALA A 77 12.55 5.95 -16.88
CA ALA A 77 11.88 5.90 -18.17
C ALA A 77 12.23 4.63 -18.97
N MET A 78 13.49 4.20 -18.92
CA MET A 78 13.96 2.96 -19.58
C MET A 78 13.18 1.72 -19.14
N THR A 79 12.82 1.61 -17.86
CA THR A 79 12.01 0.49 -17.37
C THR A 79 10.63 0.49 -18.01
N LEU A 80 10.02 1.67 -18.17
CA LEU A 80 8.71 1.80 -18.81
C LEU A 80 8.79 1.48 -20.32
N GLU A 81 9.86 1.92 -21.00
CA GLU A 81 10.12 1.59 -22.41
C GLU A 81 10.23 0.07 -22.63
N HIS A 82 11.00 -0.62 -21.79
CA HIS A 82 11.11 -2.09 -21.89
C HIS A 82 9.78 -2.80 -21.67
N ILE A 83 8.94 -2.34 -20.72
CA ILE A 83 7.59 -2.89 -20.53
C ILE A 83 6.74 -2.65 -21.78
N GLY A 84 6.78 -1.45 -22.35
CA GLY A 84 6.06 -1.11 -23.57
C GLY A 84 6.46 -2.01 -24.75
N LEU A 85 7.76 -2.22 -24.96
CA LEU A 85 8.28 -3.12 -26.00
C LEU A 85 7.88 -4.58 -25.77
N ALA A 86 7.91 -5.05 -24.53
CA ALA A 86 7.51 -6.41 -24.18
C ALA A 86 6.02 -6.66 -24.46
N LEU A 87 5.15 -5.69 -24.12
CA LEU A 87 3.70 -5.76 -24.37
C LEU A 87 3.33 -5.56 -25.84
N ALA A 88 4.15 -4.89 -26.64
CA ALA A 88 3.93 -4.75 -28.08
C ALA A 88 4.29 -6.02 -28.86
N ASN A 89 5.19 -6.85 -28.31
CA ASN A 89 5.67 -8.09 -28.92
C ASN A 89 4.95 -9.35 -28.40
N SER A 90 3.95 -9.19 -27.52
CA SER A 90 3.18 -10.27 -26.89
C SER A 90 1.87 -10.60 -27.58
#